data_AF-B9XK14-F1
#
_entry.id   AF-B9XK14-F1
#
_cell.length_a   1.000
_cell.length_b   1.000
_cell.length_c   1.000
_cell.angle_alpha   90.00
_cell.angle_beta   90.00
_cell.angle_gamma   90.00
#
_symmetry.space_group_name_H-M   'P 1'
#
loop_
_entity.id
_entity.type
_entity.pdbx_description
1 polymer ?
#
loop_
_entity_poly.entity_id
_entity_poly.type
_entity_poly.pdbx_seq_one_letter_code
_entity_poly.pdbx_strand_id
1 'polypeptide(L)'
;MKSAYELAMERLNKTAPSKKMTNEQKKQLAEIDSIYAAKVAERELLVKEELNKAAEKMDFEAMQQLERQLVSNRKSLEAEREEKKEKIRQGQ
;
A
#
# COMPACT_ATOMS: atom_id res chain seq x y z
N MET A 1 -31.87 -25.48 -3.42
CA MET A 1 -30.96 -26.52 -2.90
C MET A 1 -29.57 -25.91 -2.79
N LYS A 2 -28.91 -26.00 -1.64
CA LYS A 2 -27.52 -25.52 -1.50
C LYS A 2 -26.57 -26.51 -2.19
N SER A 3 -25.53 -26.00 -2.82
CA SER A 3 -24.49 -26.79 -3.47
C SER A 3 -23.66 -27.57 -2.43
N ALA A 4 -23.15 -28.74 -2.81
CA ALA A 4 -22.24 -29.54 -1.95
C ALA A 4 -21.00 -28.74 -1.51
N TYR A 5 -20.56 -27.79 -2.34
CA TYR A 5 -19.47 -26.86 -2.03
C TYR A 5 -19.85 -25.87 -0.92
N GLU A 6 -21.07 -25.33 -0.98
CA GLU A 6 -21.58 -24.39 0.04
C GLU A 6 -21.73 -25.10 1.39
N LEU A 7 -22.23 -26.34 1.39
CA LEU A 7 -22.37 -27.15 2.61
C LEU A 7 -21.01 -27.50 3.22
N ALA A 8 -20.02 -27.81 2.39
CA ALA A 8 -18.64 -28.09 2.82
C ALA A 8 -17.99 -26.83 3.42
N MET A 9 -18.19 -25.67 2.80
CA MET A 9 -17.71 -24.38 3.33
C MET A 9 -18.41 -23.97 4.63
N GLU A 10 -19.70 -24.25 4.78
CA GLU A 10 -20.46 -23.97 6.00
C GLU A 10 -19.99 -24.85 7.17
N ARG A 11 -19.63 -26.11 6.90
CA ARG A 11 -19.04 -27.03 7.90
C ARG A 11 -17.60 -26.65 8.26
N LEU A 12 -16.79 -26.28 7.27
CA LEU A 12 -15.41 -25.82 7.46
C LEU A 12 -15.37 -24.55 8.31
N ASN A 13 -16.23 -23.56 8.03
CA ASN A 13 -16.34 -22.33 8.82
C ASN A 13 -16.77 -22.60 10.28
N LYS A 14 -17.45 -23.72 10.57
CA LYS A 14 -17.87 -24.11 11.93
C LYS A 14 -16.77 -24.83 12.71
N THR A 15 -15.91 -25.62 12.05
CA THR A 15 -14.88 -26.44 12.70
C THR A 15 -13.52 -25.75 12.80
N ALA A 16 -13.20 -24.90 11.83
CA ALA A 16 -12.05 -24.01 11.84
C ALA A 16 -12.52 -22.69 11.23
N PRO A 17 -13.00 -21.73 12.04
CA PRO A 17 -13.41 -20.44 11.52
C PRO A 17 -12.19 -19.77 10.89
N SER A 18 -12.02 -19.96 9.58
CA SER A 18 -11.10 -19.15 8.81
C SER A 18 -11.60 -17.73 8.98
N LYS A 19 -10.78 -16.85 9.55
CA LYS A 19 -11.05 -15.41 9.63
C LYS A 19 -11.02 -14.88 8.19
N LYS A 20 -12.06 -15.18 7.41
CA LYS A 20 -12.19 -14.76 6.01
C LYS A 20 -12.34 -13.26 6.05
N MET A 21 -11.43 -12.54 5.40
CA MET A 21 -11.57 -11.10 5.26
C MET A 21 -12.93 -10.79 4.65
N THR A 22 -13.67 -9.90 5.29
CA THR A 22 -14.98 -9.44 4.79
C THR A 22 -14.78 -8.72 3.46
N ASN A 23 -15.84 -8.63 2.66
CA ASN A 23 -15.79 -7.85 1.41
C ASN A 23 -15.43 -6.39 1.69
N GLU A 24 -15.85 -5.85 2.83
CA GLU A 24 -15.50 -4.51 3.28
C GLU A 24 -13.99 -4.38 3.57
N GLN A 25 -13.42 -5.32 4.34
CA GLN A 25 -11.97 -5.33 4.60
C GLN A 25 -11.15 -5.43 3.31
N LYS A 26 -11.59 -6.26 2.35
CA LYS A 26 -10.93 -6.36 1.03
C LYS A 26 -11.00 -5.04 0.25
N LYS A 27 -12.14 -4.37 0.28
CA LYS A 27 -12.33 -3.07 -0.37
C LYS A 27 -11.43 -2.00 0.26
N GLN A 28 -11.38 -1.94 1.59
CA GLN A 28 -10.51 -1.02 2.33
C GLN A 28 -9.02 -1.27 2.05
N LEU A 29 -8.59 -2.53 1.95
CA LEU A 29 -7.22 -2.87 1.55
C LEU A 29 -6.89 -2.35 0.15
N ALA A 30 -7.79 -2.55 -0.82
CA ALA A 30 -7.60 -2.09 -2.19
C ALA A 30 -7.58 -0.54 -2.27
N GLU A 31 -8.41 0.12 -1.49
CA GLU A 31 -8.42 1.58 -1.38
C GLU A 31 -7.10 2.12 -0.79
N ILE A 32 -6.58 1.50 0.28
CA ILE A 32 -5.27 1.84 0.82
C ILE A 32 -4.17 1.66 -0.23
N ASP A 33 -4.18 0.55 -0.96
CA ASP A 33 -3.18 0.30 -2.01
C ASP A 33 -3.25 1.41 -3.09
N SER A 34 -4.45 1.80 -3.51
CA SER A 34 -4.63 2.90 -4.47
C SER A 34 -4.16 4.25 -3.94
N ILE A 35 -4.52 4.60 -2.70
CA ILE A 35 -4.12 5.87 -2.06
C ILE A 35 -2.60 5.96 -1.94
N TYR A 36 -1.95 4.89 -1.46
CA TYR A 36 -0.50 4.91 -1.27
C TYR A 36 0.25 4.86 -2.61
N ALA A 37 -0.28 4.18 -3.62
CA ALA A 37 0.26 4.27 -4.98
C ALA A 37 0.20 5.71 -5.53
N ALA A 38 -0.91 6.41 -5.34
CA ALA A 38 -1.06 7.81 -5.75
C ALA A 38 -0.06 8.73 -5.02
N LYS A 39 0.12 8.57 -3.69
CA LYS A 39 1.09 9.33 -2.91
C LYS A 39 2.53 9.11 -3.37
N VAL A 40 2.89 7.86 -3.68
CA VAL A 40 4.22 7.53 -4.20
C VAL A 40 4.43 8.20 -5.56
N ALA A 41 3.45 8.10 -6.47
CA ALA A 41 3.53 8.73 -7.78
C ALA A 41 3.64 10.26 -7.70
N GLU A 42 2.86 10.91 -6.83
CA GLU A 42 2.94 12.34 -6.58
C GLU A 42 4.35 12.73 -6.10
N ARG A 43 4.92 11.99 -5.14
CA ARG A 43 6.25 12.28 -4.61
C ARG A 43 7.35 12.09 -5.67
N GLU A 44 7.22 11.06 -6.50
CA GLU A 44 8.14 10.81 -7.61
C GLU A 44 8.11 11.90 -8.66
N LEU A 45 6.91 12.40 -9.02
CA LEU A 45 6.77 13.51 -9.96
C LEU A 45 7.41 14.78 -9.43
N LEU A 46 7.15 15.13 -8.17
CA LEU A 46 7.74 16.30 -7.52
C LEU A 46 9.28 16.22 -7.49
N VAL A 47 9.84 15.10 -7.04
CA VAL A 47 11.30 14.94 -6.99
C VAL A 47 11.91 14.95 -8.40
N LYS A 48 11.23 14.39 -9.40
CA LYS A 48 11.70 14.44 -10.79
C LYS A 48 11.77 15.86 -11.32
N GLU A 49 10.79 16.71 -11.00
CA GLU A 49 10.84 18.13 -11.35
C GLU A 49 12.00 18.85 -10.64
N GLU A 50 12.24 18.55 -9.37
CA GLU A 50 13.36 19.11 -8.60
C GLU A 50 14.73 18.65 -9.14
N LEU A 51 14.84 17.38 -9.54
CA LEU A 51 16.04 16.83 -10.18
C LEU A 51 16.34 17.52 -11.50
N ASN A 52 15.34 17.78 -12.33
CA ASN A 52 15.53 18.52 -13.58
C ASN A 52 16.08 19.93 -13.31
N LYS A 53 15.49 20.65 -12.33
CA LYS A 53 15.97 21.98 -11.92
C LYS A 53 17.40 21.95 -11.35
N ALA A 54 17.76 20.90 -10.61
CA ALA A 54 19.11 20.73 -10.09
C ALA A 54 20.12 20.37 -11.20
N ALA A 55 19.70 19.57 -12.18
CA ALA A 55 20.50 19.21 -13.35
C ALA A 55 20.81 20.43 -14.22
N GLU A 56 19.84 21.33 -14.45
CA GLU A 56 20.05 22.60 -15.15
C GLU A 56 21.11 23.48 -14.46
N LYS A 57 21.20 23.38 -13.14
CA LYS A 57 22.18 24.12 -12.31
C LYS A 57 23.50 23.37 -12.14
N MET A 58 23.63 22.15 -12.68
CA MET A 58 24.75 21.23 -12.42
C MET A 58 25.01 20.99 -10.93
N ASP A 59 23.94 21.03 -10.11
CA ASP A 59 24.01 20.85 -8.66
C ASP A 59 23.90 19.37 -8.31
N PHE A 60 25.01 18.66 -8.46
CA PHE A 60 25.09 17.21 -8.19
C PHE A 60 24.88 16.85 -6.72
N GLU A 61 25.17 17.77 -5.80
CA GLU A 61 24.92 17.54 -4.38
C GLU A 61 23.41 17.53 -4.11
N ALA A 62 22.68 18.53 -4.60
CA ALA A 62 21.24 18.59 -4.49
C ALA A 62 20.57 17.37 -5.15
N MET A 63 21.05 16.94 -6.32
CA MET A 63 20.53 15.74 -6.98
C MET A 63 20.66 14.48 -6.11
N GLN A 64 21.84 14.25 -5.51
CA GLN A 64 22.02 13.12 -4.60
C GLN A 64 21.16 13.21 -3.33
N GLN A 65 20.99 14.42 -2.78
CA GLN A 65 20.13 14.62 -1.62
C GLN A 65 18.65 14.30 -1.96
N LEU A 66 18.18 14.75 -3.11
CA LEU A 66 16.83 14.48 -3.61
C LEU A 66 16.58 12.98 -3.82
N GLU A 67 17.53 12.24 -4.40
CA GLU A 67 17.44 10.78 -4.55
C GLU A 67 17.36 10.07 -3.20
N ARG A 68 18.24 10.44 -2.25
CA ARG A 68 18.21 9.89 -0.88
C ARG A 68 16.86 10.17 -0.21
N GLN A 69 16.34 11.37 -0.38
CA GLN A 69 15.05 11.76 0.16
C GLN A 69 13.90 10.95 -0.45
N LEU A 70 13.92 10.70 -1.77
CA LEU A 70 12.92 9.88 -2.45
C LEU A 70 12.91 8.45 -1.91
N VAL A 71 14.08 7.83 -1.75
CA VAL A 71 14.21 6.48 -1.18
C VAL A 71 13.64 6.43 0.24
N SER A 72 13.98 7.40 1.10
CA SER A 72 13.44 7.46 2.47
C SER A 72 11.92 7.64 2.46
N ASN A 73 11.39 8.50 1.61
CA ASN A 73 9.95 8.75 1.53
C ASN A 73 9.18 7.51 1.08
N ARG A 74 9.67 6.81 0.04
CA ARG A 74 9.08 5.53 -0.41
C ARG A 74 9.04 4.52 0.73
N LYS A 75 10.15 4.36 1.46
CA LYS A 75 10.22 3.43 2.61
C LYS A 75 9.21 3.80 3.70
N SER A 76 9.09 5.08 4.06
CA SER A 76 8.11 5.53 5.05
C SER A 76 6.67 5.29 4.59
N LEU A 77 6.36 5.61 3.34
CA LEU A 77 5.02 5.38 2.76
C LEU A 77 4.66 3.90 2.70
N GLU A 78 5.61 3.02 2.37
CA GLU A 78 5.40 1.58 2.40
C GLU A 78 5.16 1.05 3.83
N ALA A 79 5.94 1.53 4.80
CA ALA A 79 5.76 1.16 6.20
C ALA A 79 4.37 1.57 6.72
N GLU A 80 3.94 2.80 6.45
CA GLU A 80 2.59 3.25 6.80
C GLU A 80 1.49 2.46 6.08
N ARG A 81 1.70 2.13 4.79
CA ARG A 81 0.76 1.32 4.02
C ARG A 81 0.58 -0.03 4.70
N GLU A 82 1.66 -0.73 5.01
CA GLU A 82 1.60 -2.03 5.66
C GLU A 82 1.00 -1.96 7.06
N GLU A 83 1.34 -0.94 7.86
CA GLU A 83 0.73 -0.73 9.18
C GLU A 83 -0.80 -0.61 9.09
N LYS A 84 -1.30 0.19 8.13
CA LYS A 84 -2.75 0.36 7.95
C LYS A 84 -3.43 -0.89 7.40
N LYS A 85 -2.79 -1.60 6.46
CA LYS A 85 -3.31 -2.89 5.98
C LYS A 85 -3.39 -3.90 7.11
N GLU A 86 -2.41 -3.90 8.00
CA GLU A 86 -2.37 -4.79 9.14
C GLU A 86 -3.49 -4.50 10.14
N LYS A 87 -3.78 -3.22 10.43
CA LYS A 87 -4.96 -2.83 11.24
C LYS A 87 -6.26 -3.39 10.67
N ILE A 88 -6.48 -3.25 9.35
CA ILE A 88 -7.65 -3.82 8.68
C ILE A 88 -7.71 -5.33 8.78
N ARG A 89 -6.57 -6.03 8.59
CA ARG A 89 -6.49 -7.50 8.73
C ARG A 89 -6.80 -7.96 10.15
N GLN A 90 -6.34 -7.21 11.15
CA GLN A 90 -6.61 -7.45 12.56
C GLN A 90 -8.07 -7.15 12.93
N GLY A 91 -8.72 -6.26 12.16
CA GLY A 91 -10.09 -5.79 12.38
C GLY A 91 -10.16 -4.63 13.36
N GLN A 92 -9.09 -3.84 13.43
CA GLN A 92 -8.97 -2.61 14.22
C GLN A 92 -9.30 -1.38 13.39
#